data_AF-A0A316PL98-F1
#
_entry.id   AF-A0A316PL98-F1
#
_cell.length_a   1.000
_cell.length_b   1.000
_cell.length_c   1.000
_cell.angle_alpha   90.00
_cell.angle_beta   90.00
_cell.angle_gamma   90.00
#
_symmetry.space_group_name_H-M   'P 1'
#
loop_
_entity.id
_entity.type
_entity.pdbx_description
1 polymer ?
#
loop_
_entity_poly.entity_id
_entity_poly.type
_entity_poly.pdbx_seq_one_letter_code
_entity_poly.pdbx_strand_id
1 'polypeptide(L)'
;MPSLEWIGKDKVVNHHQKVPFRVLERQYSYDEAGQHAEDNGSENMIIHGDNLEALKALLPRYEGKVKCIYIDPPYNTGNEGWVYNDNVNDPK
;
A
#
# COMPACT_ATOMS: atom_id res chain seq x y z
N MET A 1 10.94 29.12 -0.23
CA MET A 1 11.40 27.72 -0.18
C MET A 1 11.53 27.21 -1.60
N PRO A 2 12.58 26.46 -1.95
CA PRO A 2 12.67 25.85 -3.28
C PRO A 2 11.53 24.83 -3.48
N SER A 3 11.05 24.69 -4.72
CA SER A 3 10.06 23.68 -5.11
C SER A 3 10.60 22.79 -6.24
N LEU A 4 10.17 21.52 -6.26
CA LEU A 4 10.44 20.57 -7.33
C LEU A 4 9.20 20.47 -8.23
N GLU A 5 9.33 20.78 -9.51
CA GLU A 5 8.25 20.69 -10.49
C GLU A 5 8.52 19.58 -11.52
N TRP A 6 7.48 18.84 -11.89
CA TRP A 6 7.54 17.83 -12.93
C TRP A 6 6.20 17.72 -13.67
N ILE A 7 6.23 17.21 -14.89
CA ILE A 7 5.04 17.02 -15.71
C ILE A 7 4.09 16.04 -14.99
N GLY A 8 2.83 16.45 -14.79
CA GLY A 8 1.82 15.60 -14.17
C GLY A 8 1.76 15.63 -12.64
N LYS A 9 2.59 16.44 -11.96
CA LYS A 9 2.59 16.60 -10.49
C LYS A 9 1.20 16.76 -9.90
N ASP A 10 0.40 17.69 -10.41
CA ASP A 10 -0.95 17.94 -9.89
C ASP A 10 -1.87 16.73 -10.06
N LYS A 11 -1.72 15.95 -11.14
CA LYS A 11 -2.50 14.73 -11.33
C LYS A 11 -2.15 13.68 -10.28
N VAL A 12 -0.85 13.47 -10.02
CA VAL A 12 -0.34 12.50 -9.03
C VAL A 12 -0.79 12.89 -7.63
N VAL A 13 -0.57 14.15 -7.26
CA VAL A 13 -0.93 14.67 -5.92
C VAL A 13 -2.43 14.56 -5.68
N ASN A 14 -3.28 14.78 -6.68
CA ASN A 14 -4.73 14.69 -6.52
C ASN A 14 -5.29 13.27 -6.78
N HIS A 15 -4.46 12.31 -7.22
CA HIS A 15 -4.94 10.96 -7.56
C HIS A 15 -5.60 10.27 -6.36
N HIS A 16 -5.04 10.45 -5.15
CA HIS A 16 -5.61 9.87 -3.94
C HIS A 16 -7.06 10.31 -3.69
N GLN A 17 -7.51 11.46 -4.20
CA GLN A 17 -8.90 11.91 -4.02
C GLN A 17 -9.89 11.08 -4.86
N LYS A 18 -9.42 10.48 -5.96
CA LYS A 18 -10.23 9.65 -6.85
C LYS A 18 -10.34 8.20 -6.39
N VAL A 19 -9.38 7.74 -5.59
CA VAL A 19 -9.37 6.37 -5.07
C VAL A 19 -10.43 6.25 -3.97
N PRO A 20 -11.41 5.35 -4.08
CA PRO A 20 -12.44 5.18 -3.06
C PRO A 20 -11.85 4.59 -1.77
N PHE A 21 -12.52 4.83 -0.64
CA PHE A 21 -12.26 4.07 0.58
C PHE A 21 -12.81 2.64 0.42
N ARG A 22 -12.10 1.65 0.97
CA ARG A 22 -12.53 0.25 1.02
C ARG A 22 -12.46 -0.28 2.45
N VAL A 23 -13.37 -1.18 2.78
CA VAL A 23 -13.35 -1.90 4.06
C VAL A 23 -12.45 -3.12 3.92
N LEU A 24 -11.68 -3.44 4.97
CA LEU A 24 -10.90 -4.67 5.03
C LEU A 24 -11.84 -5.86 5.21
N GLU A 25 -11.76 -6.82 4.30
CA GLU A 25 -12.47 -8.10 4.41
C GLU A 25 -11.51 -9.13 5.01
N ARG A 26 -11.80 -9.58 6.23
CA ARG A 26 -11.02 -10.68 6.84
C ARG A 26 -11.22 -11.94 5.99
N GLN A 27 -10.14 -12.63 5.65
CA GLN A 27 -10.21 -13.91 4.94
C GLN A 27 -10.02 -15.09 5.91
N TYR A 28 -8.87 -15.13 6.59
CA TYR A 28 -8.49 -16.20 7.52
C TYR A 28 -7.47 -15.68 8.54
N SER A 29 -7.27 -16.43 9.61
CA SER A 29 -6.15 -16.29 10.53
C SER A 29 -5.08 -17.34 10.23
N TYR A 30 -3.83 -17.08 10.60
CA TYR A 30 -2.72 -18.00 10.41
C TYR A 30 -1.83 -18.03 11.65
N ASP A 31 -1.42 -19.22 12.07
CA ASP A 31 -0.46 -19.45 13.16
C ASP A 31 0.39 -20.72 12.90
N GLU A 32 1.09 -21.21 13.92
CA GLU A 32 1.97 -22.37 13.83
C GLU A 32 1.24 -23.66 13.42
N ALA A 33 -0.06 -23.76 13.67
CA ALA A 33 -0.90 -24.90 13.27
C ALA A 33 -1.47 -24.74 11.85
N GLY A 34 -1.22 -23.60 11.19
CA GLY A 34 -1.66 -23.31 9.83
C GLY A 34 -2.81 -22.30 9.77
N GLN A 35 -3.67 -22.47 8.77
CA GLN A 35 -4.77 -21.55 8.47
C GLN A 35 -6.03 -21.90 9.26
N HIS A 36 -6.68 -20.89 9.83
CA HIS A 36 -7.93 -21.00 10.59
C HIS A 36 -9.01 -20.10 10.01
N ALA A 37 -10.25 -20.59 10.01
CA ALA A 37 -11.40 -19.81 9.57
C ALA A 37 -11.85 -18.83 10.66
N GLU A 38 -11.79 -19.18 11.94
CA GLU A 38 -12.04 -18.24 13.04
C GLU A 38 -10.93 -17.20 13.20
N ASP A 39 -11.29 -16.09 13.84
CA ASP A 39 -10.32 -15.12 14.33
C ASP A 39 -9.60 -15.70 15.55
N ASN A 40 -8.27 -15.76 15.48
CA ASN A 40 -7.41 -16.21 16.57
C ASN A 40 -6.92 -15.06 17.49
N GLY A 41 -7.38 -13.83 17.26
CA GLY A 41 -7.07 -12.66 18.09
C GLY A 41 -5.70 -12.03 17.81
N SER A 42 -5.03 -12.40 16.72
CA SER A 42 -3.76 -11.77 16.32
C SER A 42 -3.95 -10.30 15.96
N GLU A 43 -3.06 -9.44 16.45
CA GLU A 43 -3.01 -8.02 16.05
C GLU A 43 -2.20 -7.80 14.76
N ASN A 44 -1.51 -8.83 14.26
CA ASN A 44 -0.73 -8.76 13.02
C ASN A 44 -1.64 -8.97 11.81
N MET A 45 -1.41 -8.19 10.74
CA MET A 45 -2.22 -8.23 9.52
C MET A 45 -1.34 -8.36 8.28
N ILE A 46 -1.75 -9.23 7.35
CA ILE A 46 -1.28 -9.23 5.97
C ILE A 46 -2.47 -8.78 5.11
N ILE A 47 -2.27 -7.73 4.32
CA ILE A 47 -3.32 -7.14 3.49
C ILE A 47 -2.95 -7.39 2.03
N HIS A 48 -3.84 -8.07 1.31
CA HIS A 48 -3.70 -8.26 -0.14
C HIS A 48 -4.53 -7.21 -0.88
N GLY A 49 -3.88 -6.41 -1.71
CA GLY A 49 -4.52 -5.40 -2.54
C GLY A 49 -3.53 -4.36 -3.05
N ASP A 50 -4.04 -3.35 -3.76
CA ASP A 50 -3.28 -2.16 -4.09
C ASP A 50 -2.92 -1.39 -2.80
N ASN A 51 -1.69 -0.88 -2.72
CA ASN A 51 -1.17 -0.27 -1.51
C ASN A 51 -1.88 1.05 -1.14
N LEU A 52 -2.34 1.83 -2.11
CA LEU A 52 -3.04 3.09 -1.86
C LEU A 52 -4.45 2.83 -1.32
N GLU A 53 -5.13 1.81 -1.83
CA GLU A 53 -6.41 1.34 -1.28
C GLU A 53 -6.25 0.78 0.14
N ALA A 54 -5.22 -0.04 0.37
CA ALA A 54 -4.92 -0.61 1.69
C ALA A 54 -4.61 0.47 2.73
N LEU A 55 -3.76 1.45 2.39
CA LEU A 55 -3.43 2.56 3.28
C LEU A 55 -4.66 3.40 3.63
N LYS A 56 -5.55 3.64 2.65
CA LYS A 56 -6.84 4.32 2.89
C LYS A 56 -7.74 3.56 3.85
N ALA A 57 -7.82 2.25 3.72
CA ALA A 57 -8.60 1.39 4.60
C ALA A 57 -8.10 1.45 6.07
N LEU A 58 -6.80 1.65 6.27
CA LEU A 58 -6.18 1.71 7.59
C LEU A 58 -6.32 3.06 8.30
N LEU A 59 -6.58 4.16 7.57
CA LEU A 59 -6.64 5.53 8.12
C LEU A 59 -7.51 5.63 9.38
N PRO A 60 -8.76 5.14 9.43
CA PRO A 60 -9.63 5.34 10.59
C PRO A 60 -9.09 4.75 11.90
N ARG A 61 -8.21 3.74 11.83
CA ARG A 61 -7.70 3.02 13.00
C ARG A 61 -6.24 3.36 13.32
N TYR A 62 -5.42 3.63 12.31
CA TYR A 62 -3.96 3.70 12.44
C TYR A 62 -3.33 5.07 12.12
N GLU A 63 -4.12 6.07 11.75
CA GLU A 63 -3.61 7.44 11.57
C GLU A 63 -2.85 7.94 12.81
N GLY A 64 -1.63 8.43 12.61
CA GLY A 64 -0.76 8.92 13.68
C GLY A 64 -0.21 7.85 14.64
N LYS A 65 -0.46 6.55 14.39
CA LYS A 65 -0.06 5.45 15.29
C LYS A 65 1.10 4.59 14.77
N VAL A 66 1.49 4.75 13.51
CA VAL A 66 2.56 3.95 12.90
C VAL A 66 3.93 4.46 13.39
N LYS A 67 4.66 3.60 14.11
CA LYS A 67 5.98 3.92 14.66
C LYS A 67 7.08 3.92 13.60
N CYS A 68 7.01 2.99 12.65
CA CYS A 68 8.02 2.79 11.61
C CYS A 68 7.36 2.29 10.34
N ILE A 69 7.81 2.79 9.19
CA ILE A 69 7.43 2.32 7.87
C ILE A 69 8.71 1.88 7.17
N TYR A 70 8.71 0.64 6.66
CA TYR A 70 9.76 0.11 5.80
C TYR A 70 9.13 -0.24 4.45
N ILE A 71 9.69 0.31 3.37
CA ILE A 71 9.25 0.04 2.00
C ILE A 71 10.47 -0.17 1.10
N ASP A 72 10.32 -1.07 0.14
CA ASP A 72 11.28 -1.32 -0.93
C ASP A 72 10.56 -1.13 -2.28
N PRO A 73 10.28 0.12 -2.70
CA PRO A 73 9.55 0.40 -3.93
C PRO A 73 10.43 0.16 -5.17
N PRO A 74 9.86 0.08 -6.39
CA PRO A 74 10.64 0.06 -7.64
C PRO A 74 11.60 1.25 -7.74
N TYR A 75 12.81 1.01 -8.28
CA TYR A 75 13.92 1.97 -8.29
C TYR A 75 13.97 2.81 -9.57
N ASN A 76 13.23 2.44 -10.61
CA ASN A 76 13.20 3.11 -11.90
C ASN A 76 14.58 3.17 -12.58
N THR A 77 15.34 2.06 -12.51
CA THR A 77 16.66 1.89 -13.15
C THR A 77 16.58 1.59 -14.64
N GLY A 78 15.40 1.20 -15.13
CA GLY A 78 15.20 0.77 -16.52
C GLY A 78 15.74 -0.63 -16.83
N ASN A 79 16.17 -1.39 -15.82
CA ASN A 79 16.62 -2.77 -15.97
C ASN A 79 15.46 -3.75 -15.79
N GLU A 80 14.94 -4.26 -16.91
CA GLU A 80 13.78 -5.17 -16.94
C GLU A 80 14.13 -6.63 -16.57
N GLY A 81 15.41 -6.93 -16.29
CA GLY A 81 15.86 -8.28 -15.94
C GLY A 81 15.61 -8.71 -14.49
N TRP A 82 14.99 -7.85 -13.65
CA TRP A 82 14.72 -8.12 -12.23
C TRP A 82 13.27 -8.62 -12.00
N VAL A 83 13.00 -9.14 -10.79
CA VAL A 83 11.74 -9.81 -10.40
C VAL A 83 10.52 -8.87 -10.41
N TYR A 84 10.72 -7.55 -10.45
CA TYR A 84 9.64 -6.56 -10.43
C TYR A 84 9.71 -5.63 -11.63
N ASN A 85 8.53 -5.24 -12.15
CA ASN A 85 8.43 -4.21 -13.17
C ASN A 85 8.95 -2.88 -12.59
N ASP A 86 10.15 -2.53 -13.00
CA ASP A 86 10.87 -1.35 -12.53
C ASP A 86 10.43 -0.06 -13.24
N ASN A 87 9.41 -0.12 -14.10
CA ASN A 87 8.93 1.04 -14.85
C ASN A 87 7.70 1.68 -14.19
N VAL A 88 7.79 2.97 -13.88
CA VAL A 88 6.70 3.77 -13.32
C VAL A 88 5.68 4.07 -14.42
N ASN A 89 4.56 3.33 -14.43
CA ASN A 89 3.50 3.44 -15.44
C ASN A 89 2.18 4.04 -14.90
N ASP A 90 2.19 4.62 -13.69
CA ASP A 90 1.01 5.14 -12.99
C ASP A 90 1.31 6.49 -12.31
N PRO A 91 0.36 7.43 -12.24
CA PRO A 91 -0.99 7.41 -12.79
C PRO A 91 -1.05 7.82 -14.25
N LYS A 92 -1.89 7.12 -15.02
CA LYS A 92 -2.26 7.51 -16.40
C LYS A 92 -2.92 8.90 -16.45
#